data_AF-A0AA41V3I4-F1
#
_entry.id   AF-A0AA41V3I4-F1
#
_cell.length_a   1.000
_cell.length_b   1.000
_cell.length_c   1.000
_cell.angle_alpha   90.00
_cell.angle_beta   90.00
_cell.angle_gamma   90.00
#
_symmetry.space_group_name_H-M   'P 1'
#
loop_
_entity.id
_entity.type
_entity.pdbx_description
1 polymer ?
#
loop_
_entity_poly.entity_id
_entity_poly.type
_entity_poly.pdbx_seq_one_letter_code
_entity_poly.pdbx_strand_id
1 'polypeptide(L)'
;TCYNMCTQKPPHDFSQQLYEKYKEAFEKYIKDVVLPSLREKHDEFLLRELVKRWGNHKVMVRWLSRFFFYLDRYFIARRSLPPLNDVGLLCFRKLVYEEVNVRAREAVITLITQEREGEQIDRALLKNVLDIFVDIGMGNMECYVNDFEKDMLSDTASYYTRKASNWIQEDSCPEYMIKAEECLKREKDRVTHYLHSSTEEKLIEQVQEQLLSKVSQQLLEKEHSGCYALLRDDKTEDLTRMYNLFSKIPKGLDPVSLMFKQHVTTEGIALVNQAEDAANSKKESRSASGASQEQVFIKKVIDLHEKYMLYVITCYSGHTLFHK
;
A
#
# COMPACT_ATOMS: atom_id res chain seq x y z
N THR A 1 42.56 -1.96 32.92
CA THR A 1 41.26 -1.38 32.50
C THR A 1 41.44 -0.64 31.19
N CYS A 2 40.38 -0.44 30.38
CA CYS A 2 40.47 0.35 29.14
C CYS A 2 41.09 1.73 29.40
N TYR A 3 40.67 2.41 30.47
CA TYR A 3 41.28 3.64 30.97
C TYR A 3 42.81 3.55 31.09
N ASN A 4 43.34 2.59 31.87
CA ASN A 4 44.79 2.46 32.08
C ASN A 4 45.58 2.20 30.78
N MET A 5 44.98 1.54 29.79
CA MET A 5 45.63 1.26 28.50
C MET A 5 45.64 2.48 27.57
N CYS A 6 44.72 3.43 27.78
CA CYS A 6 44.57 4.64 26.96
C CYS A 6 45.21 5.90 27.58
N THR A 7 45.66 5.84 28.83
CA THR A 7 46.28 6.97 29.54
C THR A 7 47.81 6.87 29.65
N GLN A 8 48.41 5.81 29.11
CA GLN A 8 49.85 5.62 29.09
C GLN A 8 50.52 6.54 28.05
N LYS A 9 51.77 6.93 28.32
CA LYS A 9 52.55 7.75 27.37
C LYS A 9 53.03 6.88 26.19
N PRO A 10 53.21 7.46 24.99
CA PRO A 10 53.86 6.77 23.88
C PRO A 10 55.19 6.15 24.33
N PRO A 11 55.52 4.89 23.94
CA PRO A 11 54.87 4.04 22.93
C PRO A 11 53.75 3.13 23.46
N HIS A 12 53.34 3.27 24.72
CA HIS A 12 52.39 2.36 25.39
C HIS A 12 50.94 2.87 25.39
N ASP A 13 50.61 3.87 24.56
CA ASP A 13 49.23 4.26 24.30
C ASP A 13 48.59 3.25 23.34
N PHE A 14 47.72 2.38 23.87
CA PHE A 14 47.06 1.33 23.10
C PHE A 14 45.70 1.74 22.54
N SER A 15 45.34 3.03 22.61
CA SER A 15 44.00 3.50 22.21
C SER A 15 43.63 3.12 20.78
N GLN A 16 44.56 3.26 19.83
CA GLN A 16 44.34 2.86 18.43
C GLN A 16 44.17 1.36 18.27
N GLN A 17 45.05 0.57 18.90
CA GLN A 17 44.99 -0.89 18.84
C GLN A 17 43.71 -1.44 19.46
N LEU A 18 43.20 -0.81 20.53
CA LEU A 18 41.94 -1.21 21.15
C LEU A 18 40.73 -0.90 20.25
N TYR A 19 40.76 0.23 19.55
CA TYR A 19 39.73 0.57 18.56
C TYR A 19 39.71 -0.42 17.38
N GLU A 20 40.88 -0.78 16.86
CA GLU A 20 41.00 -1.80 15.81
C GLU A 20 40.55 -3.18 16.30
N LYS A 21 41.00 -3.60 17.48
CA LYS A 21 40.58 -4.88 18.09
C LYS A 21 39.09 -4.96 18.41
N TYR A 22 38.45 -3.84 18.75
CA TYR A 22 37.00 -3.77 18.91
C TYR A 22 36.30 -4.17 17.61
N LYS A 23 36.74 -3.60 16.49
CA LYS A 23 36.20 -3.94 15.16
C LYS A 23 36.47 -5.40 14.81
N GLU A 24 37.72 -5.87 14.98
CA GLU A 24 38.12 -7.25 14.71
C GLU A 24 37.30 -8.28 15.50
N ALA A 25 36.94 -7.98 16.75
CA ALA A 25 36.12 -8.86 17.58
C ALA A 25 34.73 -9.09 16.96
N PHE A 26 34.09 -8.04 16.43
CA PHE A 26 32.83 -8.19 15.71
C PHE A 26 32.99 -8.94 14.41
N GLU A 27 33.99 -8.58 13.60
CA GLU A 27 34.23 -9.26 12.31
C GLU A 27 34.49 -10.75 12.50
N LYS A 28 35.27 -11.12 13.52
CA LYS A 28 35.55 -12.51 13.86
C LYS A 28 34.28 -13.25 14.30
N TYR A 29 33.52 -12.69 15.24
CA TYR A 29 32.26 -13.31 15.68
C TYR A 29 31.26 -13.49 14.52
N ILE A 30 31.17 -12.49 13.64
CA ILE A 30 30.30 -12.56 12.47
C ILE A 30 30.74 -13.68 11.53
N LYS A 31 32.03 -13.74 11.17
CA LYS A 31 32.57 -14.74 10.23
C LYS A 31 32.51 -16.16 10.78
N ASP A 32 32.85 -16.34 12.05
CA ASP A 32 32.99 -17.67 12.65
C ASP A 32 31.63 -18.26 13.09
N VAL A 33 30.65 -17.41 13.44
CA VAL A 33 29.40 -17.87 14.07
C VAL A 33 28.15 -17.42 13.32
N VAL A 34 28.05 -16.13 12.98
CA VAL A 34 26.81 -15.56 12.43
C VAL A 34 26.57 -16.02 10.99
N LEU A 35 27.56 -15.83 10.10
CA LEU A 35 27.42 -16.17 8.69
C LEU A 35 27.19 -17.66 8.44
N PRO A 36 27.93 -18.61 9.05
CA PRO A 36 27.65 -20.03 8.88
C PRO A 36 26.21 -20.38 9.28
N SER A 37 25.74 -19.86 10.43
CA SER A 37 24.38 -20.12 10.93
C SER A 37 23.27 -19.60 10.00
N LEU A 38 23.54 -18.52 9.26
CA LEU A 38 22.59 -17.93 8.31
C LEU A 38 22.64 -18.63 6.95
N ARG A 39 23.82 -19.04 6.49
CA ARG A 39 24.00 -19.72 5.19
C ARG A 39 23.32 -21.09 5.13
N GLU A 40 23.22 -21.77 6.27
CA GLU A 40 22.56 -23.08 6.38
C GLU A 40 21.03 -22.99 6.40
N LYS A 41 20.45 -21.80 6.52
CA LYS A 41 19.00 -21.60 6.67
C LYS A 41 18.39 -20.88 5.48
N HIS A 42 17.12 -21.19 5.24
CA HIS A 42 16.33 -20.65 4.14
C HIS A 42 14.97 -20.14 4.65
N ASP A 43 14.35 -19.27 3.86
CA ASP A 43 12.98 -18.78 4.04
C ASP A 43 12.70 -18.30 5.48
N GLU A 44 11.60 -18.73 6.09
CA GLU A 44 11.21 -18.31 7.44
C GLU A 44 12.28 -18.65 8.50
N PHE A 45 12.99 -19.78 8.36
CA PHE A 45 14.05 -20.15 9.30
C PHE A 45 15.25 -19.21 9.21
N LEU A 46 15.56 -18.73 8.00
CA LEU A 46 16.57 -17.68 7.78
C LEU A 46 16.13 -16.39 8.49
N LEU A 47 14.88 -15.98 8.33
CA LEU A 47 14.34 -14.77 8.96
C LEU A 47 14.42 -14.83 10.49
N ARG A 48 13.99 -15.96 11.09
CA ARG A 48 14.06 -16.19 12.54
C ARG A 48 15.49 -16.13 13.06
N GLU A 49 16.43 -16.74 12.34
CA GLU A 49 17.84 -16.70 12.71
C GLU A 49 18.42 -15.29 12.54
N LEU A 50 18.07 -14.57 11.47
CA LEU A 50 18.51 -13.19 11.25
C LEU A 50 18.08 -12.27 12.39
N VAL A 51 16.80 -12.34 12.80
CA VAL A 51 16.28 -11.57 13.94
C VAL A 51 17.02 -11.91 15.23
N LYS A 52 17.23 -13.20 15.50
CA LYS A 52 17.99 -13.65 16.68
C LYS A 52 19.42 -13.11 16.66
N ARG A 53 20.12 -13.20 15.52
CA ARG A 53 21.51 -12.76 15.38
C ARG A 53 21.63 -11.24 15.47
N TRP A 54 20.69 -10.50 14.90
CA TRP A 54 20.61 -9.06 15.03
C TRP A 54 20.39 -8.63 16.48
N GLY A 55 19.46 -9.26 17.20
CA GLY A 55 19.22 -9.01 18.62
C GLY A 55 20.47 -9.22 19.47
N ASN A 56 21.15 -10.35 19.28
CA ASN A 56 22.42 -10.65 19.97
C ASN A 56 23.50 -9.60 19.63
N HIS A 57 23.61 -9.21 18.36
CA HIS A 57 24.57 -8.22 17.91
C HIS A 57 24.32 -6.85 18.56
N LYS A 58 23.06 -6.39 18.61
CA LYS A 58 22.70 -5.14 19.31
C LYS A 58 23.08 -5.16 20.79
N VAL A 59 22.91 -6.30 21.47
CA VAL A 59 23.34 -6.47 22.86
C VAL A 59 24.87 -6.38 22.97
N MET A 60 25.61 -7.06 22.09
CA MET A 60 27.07 -6.99 22.06
C MET A 60 27.58 -5.56 21.81
N VAL A 61 27.03 -4.86 20.82
CA VAL A 61 27.38 -3.45 20.51
C VAL A 61 27.14 -2.55 21.72
N ARG A 62 25.99 -2.68 22.39
CA ARG A 62 25.65 -1.90 23.57
C ARG A 62 26.66 -2.11 24.71
N TRP A 63 26.98 -3.35 25.04
CA TRP A 63 27.87 -3.65 26.16
C TRP A 63 29.33 -3.33 25.85
N LEU A 64 29.82 -3.70 24.67
CA LEU A 64 31.20 -3.42 24.28
C LEU A 64 31.43 -1.91 24.17
N SER A 65 30.50 -1.14 23.57
CA SER A 65 30.60 0.32 23.54
C SER A 65 30.64 0.91 24.95
N ARG A 66 29.90 0.34 25.91
CA ARG A 66 29.92 0.79 27.31
C ARG A 66 31.24 0.48 28.01
N PHE A 67 31.82 -0.70 27.80
CA PHE A 67 33.11 -1.08 28.40
C PHE A 67 34.28 -0.26 27.84
N PHE A 68 34.20 0.07 26.55
CA PHE A 68 35.22 0.85 25.83
C PHE A 68 34.86 2.34 25.68
N PHE A 69 33.88 2.84 26.43
CA PHE A 69 33.37 4.22 26.34
C PHE A 69 34.46 5.30 26.51
N TYR A 70 35.55 4.97 27.21
CA TYR A 70 36.68 5.87 27.32
C TYR A 70 37.29 6.20 25.94
N LEU A 71 37.32 5.24 25.01
CA LEU A 71 37.76 5.48 23.64
C LEU A 71 36.84 6.47 22.92
N ASP A 72 35.52 6.28 23.01
CA ASP A 72 34.53 7.21 22.43
C ASP A 72 34.75 8.64 22.95
N ARG A 73 34.87 8.79 24.27
CA ARG A 73 34.95 10.10 24.91
C ARG A 73 36.23 10.87 24.61
N TYR A 74 37.37 10.18 24.48
CA TYR A 74 38.67 10.86 24.41
C TYR A 74 39.44 10.57 23.13
N PHE A 75 39.61 9.31 22.74
CA PHE A 75 40.43 8.96 21.58
C PHE A 75 39.71 9.25 20.25
N ILE A 76 38.50 8.72 20.11
CA ILE A 76 37.65 8.85 18.92
C ILE A 76 37.27 10.31 18.71
N ALA A 77 36.83 11.00 19.76
CA ALA A 77 36.50 12.42 19.72
C ALA A 77 37.68 13.31 19.26
N ARG A 78 38.91 13.00 19.69
CA ARG A 78 40.10 13.77 19.27
C ARG A 78 40.52 13.51 17.82
N ARG A 79 40.25 12.32 17.30
CA ARG A 79 40.65 11.90 15.95
C ARG A 79 39.50 11.97 14.93
N SER A 80 38.31 12.40 15.35
CA SER A 80 37.09 12.44 14.53
C SER A 80 36.79 11.10 13.85
N LEU A 81 37.01 10.00 14.58
CA LEU A 81 36.69 8.65 14.10
C LEU A 81 35.21 8.32 14.31
N PRO A 82 34.65 7.31 13.61
CA PRO A 82 33.31 6.81 13.88
C PRO A 82 33.17 6.31 15.33
N PRO A 83 32.04 6.60 16.00
CA PRO A 83 31.72 6.05 17.32
C PRO A 83 31.72 4.53 17.35
N LEU A 84 32.02 3.92 18.50
CA LEU A 84 32.04 2.46 18.65
C LEU A 84 30.69 1.80 18.32
N ASN A 85 29.58 2.48 18.64
CA ASN A 85 28.25 2.00 18.30
C ASN A 85 28.10 1.87 16.77
N ASP A 86 28.43 2.94 16.05
CA ASP A 86 28.38 3.00 14.59
C ASP A 86 29.28 1.96 13.94
N VAL A 87 30.52 1.79 14.44
CA VAL A 87 31.42 0.74 13.95
C VAL A 87 30.79 -0.64 14.11
N GLY A 88 30.19 -0.92 15.26
CA GLY A 88 29.51 -2.18 15.53
C GLY A 88 28.36 -2.44 14.57
N LEU A 89 27.50 -1.44 14.32
CA LEU A 89 26.38 -1.56 13.38
C LEU A 89 26.87 -1.70 11.93
N LEU A 90 27.88 -0.93 11.53
CA LEU A 90 28.48 -0.99 10.20
C LEU A 90 29.12 -2.35 9.90
N CYS A 91 29.72 -3.01 10.90
CA CYS A 91 30.23 -4.38 10.75
C CYS A 91 29.11 -5.34 10.36
N PHE A 92 27.95 -5.27 11.02
CA PHE A 92 26.81 -6.11 10.68
C PHE A 92 26.22 -5.77 9.31
N ARG A 93 26.10 -4.48 9.00
CA ARG A 93 25.61 -4.02 7.69
C ARG A 93 26.45 -4.60 6.55
N LYS A 94 27.77 -4.40 6.61
CA LYS A 94 28.70 -4.79 5.54
C LYS A 94 28.88 -6.31 5.41
N LEU A 95 28.92 -7.02 6.53
CA LEU A 95 29.26 -8.44 6.50
C LEU A 95 28.04 -9.35 6.45
N VAL A 96 26.95 -8.98 7.14
CA VAL A 96 25.76 -9.84 7.26
C VAL A 96 24.66 -9.34 6.35
N TYR A 97 24.21 -8.09 6.54
CA TYR A 97 23.05 -7.56 5.82
C TYR A 97 23.25 -7.57 4.31
N GLU A 98 24.38 -7.07 3.80
CA GLU A 98 24.69 -7.09 2.36
C GLU A 98 24.73 -8.51 1.76
N GLU A 99 25.02 -9.55 2.55
CA GLU A 99 25.03 -10.94 2.07
C GLU A 99 23.63 -11.60 2.10
N VAL A 100 22.76 -11.17 3.03
CA VAL A 100 21.48 -11.84 3.28
C VAL A 100 20.26 -11.04 2.81
N ASN A 101 20.40 -9.75 2.51
CA ASN A 101 19.28 -8.85 2.25
C ASN A 101 18.37 -9.34 1.11
N VAL A 102 18.92 -9.85 0.01
CA VAL A 102 18.16 -10.35 -1.14
C VAL A 102 17.30 -11.54 -0.73
N ARG A 103 17.93 -12.55 -0.11
CA ARG A 103 17.23 -13.77 0.37
C ARG A 103 16.17 -13.44 1.43
N ALA A 104 16.50 -12.53 2.35
CA ALA A 104 15.57 -12.09 3.38
C ALA A 104 14.39 -11.32 2.77
N ARG A 105 14.64 -10.42 1.82
CA ARG A 105 13.61 -9.69 1.08
C ARG A 105 12.67 -10.67 0.36
N GLU A 106 13.21 -11.62 -0.40
CA GLU A 106 12.43 -12.61 -1.15
C GLU A 106 11.54 -13.44 -0.21
N ALA A 107 12.08 -13.89 0.92
CA ALA A 107 11.31 -14.61 1.94
C ALA A 107 10.19 -13.75 2.54
N VAL A 108 10.46 -12.47 2.84
CA VAL A 108 9.43 -11.54 3.37
C VAL A 108 8.34 -11.29 2.33
N ILE A 109 8.68 -11.02 1.07
CA ILE A 109 7.69 -10.82 0.00
C ILE A 109 6.84 -12.07 -0.20
N THR A 110 7.46 -13.25 -0.14
CA THR A 110 6.74 -14.53 -0.22
C THR A 110 5.72 -14.68 0.91
N LEU A 111 6.10 -14.37 2.16
CA LEU A 111 5.18 -14.40 3.30
C LEU A 111 4.03 -13.39 3.15
N ILE A 112 4.29 -12.19 2.63
CA ILE A 112 3.24 -11.20 2.35
C ILE A 112 2.24 -11.75 1.32
N THR A 113 2.74 -12.40 0.26
CA THR A 113 1.89 -13.01 -0.77
C THR A 113 1.08 -14.19 -0.24
N GLN A 114 1.66 -15.03 0.62
CA GLN A 114 0.92 -16.09 1.33
C GLN A 114 -0.22 -15.53 2.18
N GLU A 115 0.04 -14.45 2.94
CA GLU A 115 -1.01 -13.79 3.72
C GLU A 115 -2.10 -13.15 2.83
N ARG A 116 -1.75 -12.68 1.63
CA ARG A 116 -2.73 -12.18 0.66
C ARG A 116 -3.70 -13.26 0.17
N GLU A 117 -3.20 -14.48 0.00
CA GLU A 117 -4.00 -15.67 -0.33
C GLU A 117 -4.73 -16.27 0.89
N GLY A 118 -4.55 -15.71 2.09
CA GLY A 118 -5.29 -16.09 3.30
C GLY A 118 -4.56 -17.07 4.22
N GLU A 119 -3.27 -17.34 3.96
CA GLU A 119 -2.45 -18.14 4.86
C GLU A 119 -2.12 -17.37 6.15
N GLN A 120 -1.98 -18.10 7.26
CA GLN A 120 -1.54 -17.51 8.53
C GLN A 120 -0.02 -17.39 8.55
N ILE A 121 0.46 -16.17 8.82
CA ILE A 121 1.88 -15.86 8.93
C ILE A 121 2.23 -15.32 10.32
N ASP A 122 3.51 -15.44 10.70
CA ASP A 122 4.04 -14.79 11.89
C ASP A 122 4.29 -13.30 11.63
N ARG A 123 3.25 -12.47 11.81
CA ARG A 123 3.33 -11.00 11.63
C ARG A 123 4.39 -10.34 12.50
N ALA A 124 4.64 -10.90 13.70
CA ALA A 124 5.66 -10.37 14.61
C ALA A 124 7.06 -10.63 14.05
N LEU A 125 7.29 -11.79 13.44
CA LEU A 125 8.53 -12.07 12.71
C LEU A 125 8.74 -11.08 11.56
N LEU A 126 7.75 -10.86 10.70
CA LEU A 126 7.89 -9.88 9.60
C LEU A 126 8.23 -8.50 10.13
N LYS A 127 7.50 -8.03 11.15
CA LYS A 127 7.78 -6.74 11.77
C LYS A 127 9.23 -6.66 12.25
N ASN A 128 9.68 -7.67 12.99
CA ASN A 128 11.05 -7.69 13.52
C ASN A 128 12.11 -7.69 12.41
N VAL A 129 11.88 -8.39 11.29
CA VAL A 129 12.79 -8.39 10.13
C VAL A 129 12.80 -7.03 9.46
N LEU A 130 11.64 -6.42 9.21
CA LEU A 130 11.55 -5.11 8.57
C LEU A 130 12.15 -4.00 9.43
N ASP A 131 12.03 -4.11 10.75
CA ASP A 131 12.71 -3.22 11.69
C ASP A 131 14.26 -3.33 11.54
N ILE A 132 14.82 -4.46 11.07
CA ILE A 132 16.26 -4.56 10.73
C ILE A 132 16.61 -3.71 9.51
N PHE A 133 15.79 -3.75 8.45
CA PHE A 133 16.00 -2.94 7.24
C PHE A 133 15.98 -1.43 7.56
N VAL A 134 15.20 -1.02 8.55
CA VAL A 134 15.17 0.35 9.08
C VAL A 134 16.38 0.64 9.98
N ASP A 135 16.64 -0.21 10.98
CA ASP A 135 17.72 0.00 11.96
C ASP A 135 19.11 0.06 11.29
N ILE A 136 19.36 -0.77 10.26
CA ILE A 136 20.63 -0.83 9.51
C ILE A 136 20.91 0.46 8.73
N GLY A 137 19.86 1.21 8.42
CA GLY A 137 19.96 2.52 7.82
C GLY A 137 20.53 3.60 8.75
N MET A 138 20.70 3.29 10.05
CA MET A 138 21.31 4.20 11.05
C MET A 138 20.67 5.61 11.05
N GLY A 139 19.34 5.66 10.94
CA GLY A 139 18.56 6.91 10.87
C GLY A 139 18.18 7.35 9.45
N ASN A 140 18.66 6.65 8.41
CA ASN A 140 18.22 6.83 7.02
C ASN A 140 17.32 5.67 6.57
N MET A 141 16.24 5.96 5.86
CA MET A 141 15.31 4.96 5.32
C MET A 141 15.78 4.32 4.01
N GLU A 142 16.93 4.72 3.45
CA GLU A 142 17.45 4.21 2.17
C GLU A 142 17.53 2.68 2.08
N CYS A 143 17.98 1.99 3.12
CA CYS A 143 18.06 0.53 3.12
C CYS A 143 16.66 -0.09 3.03
N TYR A 144 15.71 0.37 3.85
CA TYR A 144 14.33 -0.07 3.78
C TYR A 144 13.69 0.22 2.41
N VAL A 145 13.87 1.44 1.88
CA VAL A 145 13.25 1.87 0.63
C VAL A 145 13.84 1.11 -0.57
N ASN A 146 15.16 1.06 -0.68
CA ASN A 146 15.84 0.50 -1.85
C ASN A 146 15.93 -1.03 -1.81
N ASP A 147 16.14 -1.61 -0.63
CA ASP A 147 16.40 -3.05 -0.52
C ASP A 147 15.13 -3.85 -0.23
N PHE A 148 13.99 -3.21 0.05
CA PHE A 148 12.71 -3.88 0.31
C PHE A 148 11.50 -3.19 -0.34
N GLU A 149 11.21 -1.92 0.00
CA GLU A 149 9.93 -1.27 -0.36
C GLU A 149 9.67 -1.28 -1.88
N LYS A 150 10.68 -0.95 -2.68
CA LYS A 150 10.58 -0.93 -4.15
C LYS A 150 10.16 -2.28 -4.73
N ASP A 151 10.82 -3.35 -4.31
CA ASP A 151 10.55 -4.70 -4.82
C ASP A 151 9.21 -5.21 -4.32
N MET A 152 8.84 -4.91 -3.07
CA MET A 152 7.53 -5.25 -2.51
C MET A 152 6.39 -4.53 -3.25
N LEU A 153 6.55 -3.25 -3.60
CA LEU A 153 5.56 -2.50 -4.39
C LEU A 153 5.44 -3.05 -5.82
N SER A 154 6.55 -3.49 -6.42
CA SER A 154 6.57 -4.14 -7.73
C SER A 154 5.84 -5.49 -7.72
N ASP A 155 6.12 -6.33 -6.73
CA ASP A 155 5.41 -7.60 -6.51
C ASP A 155 3.91 -7.37 -6.28
N THR A 156 3.56 -6.37 -5.46
CA THR A 156 2.17 -5.98 -5.20
C THR A 156 1.43 -5.56 -6.47
N ALA A 157 2.08 -4.78 -7.34
CA ALA A 157 1.49 -4.39 -8.62
C ALA A 157 1.24 -5.61 -9.51
N SER A 158 2.21 -6.51 -9.59
CA SER A 158 2.10 -7.75 -10.36
C SER A 158 0.97 -8.64 -9.84
N TYR A 159 0.86 -8.76 -8.52
CA TYR A 159 -0.19 -9.50 -7.84
C TYR A 159 -1.58 -8.97 -8.16
N TYR A 160 -1.82 -7.67 -7.95
CA TYR A 160 -3.14 -7.07 -8.17
C TYR A 160 -3.50 -6.94 -9.65
N THR A 161 -2.52 -6.82 -10.56
CA THR A 161 -2.77 -6.89 -12.00
C THR A 161 -3.37 -8.23 -12.39
N ARG A 162 -2.82 -9.33 -11.86
CA ARG A 162 -3.33 -10.69 -12.09
C ARG A 162 -4.72 -10.88 -11.49
N LYS A 163 -4.93 -10.46 -10.24
CA LYS A 163 -6.25 -10.54 -9.59
C LYS A 163 -7.30 -9.73 -10.34
N ALA A 164 -6.99 -8.48 -10.74
CA ALA A 164 -7.89 -7.63 -11.50
C ALA A 164 -8.29 -8.26 -12.83
N SER A 165 -7.34 -8.85 -13.56
CA SER A 165 -7.59 -9.50 -14.85
C SER A 165 -8.50 -10.72 -14.75
N ASN A 166 -8.42 -11.46 -13.65
CA ASN A 166 -9.32 -12.60 -13.40
C ASN A 166 -10.71 -12.11 -12.98
N TRP A 167 -10.77 -11.23 -11.98
CA TRP A 167 -12.05 -10.72 -11.44
C TRP A 167 -12.86 -9.94 -12.46
N ILE A 168 -12.21 -9.18 -13.35
CA ILE A 168 -12.93 -8.41 -14.37
C ILE A 168 -13.64 -9.31 -15.38
N GLN A 169 -13.19 -10.55 -15.57
CA GLN A 169 -13.82 -11.52 -16.46
C GLN A 169 -14.94 -12.27 -15.73
N GLU A 170 -14.64 -12.76 -14.52
CA GLU A 170 -15.51 -13.68 -13.77
C GLU A 170 -16.62 -12.98 -12.98
N ASP A 171 -16.35 -11.82 -12.38
CA ASP A 171 -17.25 -11.18 -11.41
C ASP A 171 -18.12 -10.09 -12.03
N SER A 172 -19.27 -9.80 -11.42
CA SER A 172 -20.04 -8.58 -11.72
C SER A 172 -19.34 -7.32 -11.20
N CYS A 173 -19.70 -6.15 -11.74
CA CYS A 173 -19.13 -4.88 -11.26
C CYS A 173 -19.29 -4.66 -9.74
N PRO A 174 -20.45 -4.90 -9.11
CA PRO A 174 -20.59 -4.80 -7.65
C PRO A 174 -19.66 -5.73 -6.87
N GLU A 175 -19.60 -7.02 -7.25
CA GLU A 175 -18.74 -8.01 -6.59
C GLU A 175 -17.26 -7.64 -6.70
N TYR A 176 -16.84 -7.16 -7.88
CA TYR A 176 -15.49 -6.63 -8.08
C TYR A 176 -15.20 -5.47 -7.13
N MET A 177 -16.11 -4.49 -7.02
CA MET A 177 -15.93 -3.32 -6.17
C MET A 177 -15.82 -3.69 -4.69
N ILE A 178 -16.59 -4.68 -4.23
CA ILE A 178 -16.50 -5.20 -2.85
C ILE A 178 -15.11 -5.81 -2.62
N LYS A 179 -14.64 -6.68 -3.53
CA LYS A 179 -13.29 -7.27 -3.43
C LYS A 179 -12.20 -6.20 -3.44
N ALA A 180 -12.33 -5.17 -4.28
CA ALA A 180 -11.37 -4.07 -4.35
C ALA A 180 -11.32 -3.26 -3.04
N GLU A 181 -12.47 -2.95 -2.46
CA GLU A 181 -12.57 -2.27 -1.16
C GLU A 181 -11.92 -3.09 -0.03
N GLU A 182 -12.21 -4.39 0.02
CA GLU A 182 -11.60 -5.31 0.98
C GLU A 182 -10.09 -5.41 0.81
N CYS A 183 -9.58 -5.42 -0.43
CA CYS A 183 -8.14 -5.44 -0.69
C CYS A 183 -7.46 -4.16 -0.18
N LEU A 184 -8.02 -2.99 -0.47
CA LEU A 184 -7.49 -1.71 0.02
C LEU A 184 -7.47 -1.66 1.55
N LYS A 185 -8.54 -2.15 2.20
CA LYS A 185 -8.59 -2.26 3.67
C LYS A 185 -7.51 -3.20 4.20
N ARG A 186 -7.36 -4.40 3.62
CA ARG A 186 -6.36 -5.38 4.03
C ARG A 186 -4.92 -4.86 3.86
N GLU A 187 -4.62 -4.15 2.78
CA GLU A 187 -3.28 -3.55 2.60
C GLU A 187 -3.00 -2.44 3.62
N LYS A 188 -3.99 -1.59 3.93
CA LYS A 188 -3.86 -0.60 5.01
C LYS A 188 -3.60 -1.29 6.36
N ASP A 189 -4.35 -2.36 6.66
CA ASP A 189 -4.14 -3.14 7.87
C ASP A 189 -2.71 -3.73 7.89
N ARG A 190 -2.21 -4.32 6.80
CA ARG A 190 -0.82 -4.83 6.72
C ARG A 190 0.23 -3.77 7.06
N VAL A 191 0.04 -2.55 6.56
CA VAL A 191 0.94 -1.45 6.87
C VAL A 191 0.97 -1.19 8.37
N THR A 192 -0.19 -1.07 9.01
CA THR A 192 -0.26 -0.81 10.45
C THR A 192 0.35 -1.92 11.31
N HIS A 193 0.33 -3.18 10.84
CA HIS A 193 0.81 -4.32 11.62
C HIS A 193 2.32 -4.50 11.54
N TYR A 194 2.93 -4.35 10.36
CA TYR A 194 4.35 -4.71 10.20
C TYR A 194 5.16 -3.88 9.19
N LEU A 195 4.55 -3.09 8.29
CA LEU A 195 5.32 -2.22 7.38
C LEU A 195 5.62 -0.87 8.05
N HIS A 196 6.57 -0.12 7.49
CA HIS A 196 6.81 1.25 7.92
C HIS A 196 5.68 2.18 7.43
N SER A 197 5.29 3.18 8.25
CA SER A 197 4.17 4.09 7.94
C SER A 197 4.38 4.89 6.65
N SER A 198 5.63 5.17 6.28
CA SER A 198 5.97 5.84 5.01
C SER A 198 5.58 5.05 3.75
N THR A 199 5.23 3.77 3.90
CA THR A 199 4.83 2.90 2.79
C THR A 199 3.32 2.97 2.52
N GLU A 200 2.50 3.48 3.45
CA GLU A 200 1.03 3.46 3.33
C GLU A 200 0.55 4.13 2.04
N GLU A 201 0.94 5.38 1.82
CA GLU A 201 0.50 6.17 0.66
C GLU A 201 0.87 5.48 -0.66
N LYS A 202 2.14 5.11 -0.84
CA LYS A 202 2.65 4.46 -2.05
C LYS A 202 1.98 3.11 -2.32
N LEU A 203 1.75 2.32 -1.27
CA LEU A 203 1.13 1.00 -1.39
C LEU A 203 -0.34 1.13 -1.81
N ILE A 204 -1.09 2.04 -1.16
CA ILE A 204 -2.49 2.27 -1.48
C ILE A 204 -2.65 2.83 -2.89
N GLU A 205 -1.83 3.80 -3.28
CA GLU A 205 -1.81 4.32 -4.66
C GLU A 205 -1.55 3.21 -5.69
N GLN A 206 -0.57 2.33 -5.42
CA GLN A 206 -0.25 1.23 -6.33
C GLN A 206 -1.42 0.24 -6.48
N VAL A 207 -2.10 -0.09 -5.39
CA VAL A 207 -3.26 -1.00 -5.39
C VAL A 207 -4.44 -0.35 -6.12
N GLN A 208 -4.69 0.93 -5.88
CA GLN A 208 -5.72 1.70 -6.58
C GLN A 208 -5.45 1.77 -8.09
N GLU A 209 -4.19 1.99 -8.48
CA GLU A 209 -3.81 2.02 -9.89
C GLU A 209 -4.14 0.69 -10.60
N GLN A 210 -3.77 -0.44 -10.00
CA GLN A 210 -3.96 -1.76 -10.62
C GLN A 210 -5.42 -2.23 -10.55
N LEU A 211 -6.12 -2.02 -9.43
CA LEU A 211 -7.49 -2.49 -9.24
C LEU A 211 -8.57 -1.55 -9.76
N LEU A 212 -8.29 -0.26 -9.96
CA LEU A 212 -9.32 0.71 -10.31
C LEU A 212 -8.93 1.52 -11.55
N SER A 213 -7.79 2.22 -11.53
CA SER A 213 -7.44 3.14 -12.63
C SER A 213 -7.29 2.43 -13.97
N LYS A 214 -6.51 1.34 -14.03
CA LYS A 214 -6.22 0.61 -15.28
C LYS A 214 -7.42 -0.14 -15.85
N VAL A 215 -8.33 -0.60 -14.99
CA VAL A 215 -9.51 -1.38 -15.39
C VAL A 215 -10.80 -0.55 -15.41
N SER A 216 -10.71 0.75 -15.11
CA SER A 216 -11.84 1.66 -14.93
C SER A 216 -12.86 1.56 -16.06
N GLN A 217 -12.42 1.70 -17.31
CA GLN A 217 -13.31 1.62 -18.47
C GLN A 217 -14.01 0.27 -18.55
N GLN A 218 -13.25 -0.83 -18.45
CA GLN A 218 -13.81 -2.19 -18.54
C GLN A 218 -14.82 -2.48 -17.41
N LEU A 219 -14.56 -1.97 -16.21
CA LEU A 219 -15.40 -2.16 -15.05
C LEU A 219 -16.70 -1.34 -15.15
N LEU A 220 -16.58 -0.07 -15.55
CA LEU A 220 -17.70 0.86 -15.62
C LEU A 220 -18.62 0.56 -16.81
N GLU A 221 -18.06 0.15 -17.96
CA GLU A 221 -18.80 -0.18 -19.18
C GLU A 221 -19.21 -1.66 -19.26
N LYS A 222 -19.00 -2.44 -18.19
CA LYS A 222 -19.29 -3.87 -18.16
C LYS A 222 -20.76 -4.15 -18.52
N GLU A 223 -20.98 -5.06 -19.45
CA GLU A 223 -22.32 -5.42 -19.90
C GLU A 223 -23.17 -5.94 -18.72
N HIS A 224 -24.41 -5.47 -18.64
CA HIS A 224 -25.43 -5.84 -17.63
C HIS A 224 -25.09 -5.58 -16.15
N SER A 225 -23.89 -5.11 -15.80
CA SER A 225 -23.51 -4.86 -14.39
C SER A 225 -22.77 -3.55 -14.16
N GLY A 226 -22.27 -2.89 -15.21
CA GLY A 226 -21.56 -1.62 -15.12
C GLY A 226 -22.45 -0.45 -14.69
N CYS A 227 -21.90 0.77 -14.73
CA CYS A 227 -22.52 2.00 -14.22
C CYS A 227 -23.95 2.21 -14.74
N TYR A 228 -24.19 1.98 -16.04
CA TYR A 228 -25.53 2.08 -16.64
C TYR A 228 -26.54 1.10 -16.05
N ALA A 229 -26.14 -0.14 -15.80
CA ALA A 229 -27.01 -1.14 -15.21
C ALA A 229 -27.36 -0.77 -13.76
N LEU A 230 -26.37 -0.29 -12.99
CA LEU A 230 -26.59 0.16 -11.61
C LEU A 230 -27.54 1.35 -11.52
N LEU A 231 -27.44 2.30 -12.47
CA LEU A 231 -28.35 3.44 -12.56
C LEU A 231 -29.77 3.01 -12.95
N ARG A 232 -29.91 2.15 -13.96
CA ARG A 232 -31.20 1.64 -14.43
C ARG A 232 -31.92 0.82 -13.36
N ASP A 233 -31.18 0.00 -12.62
CA ASP A 233 -31.73 -0.95 -11.65
C ASP A 233 -31.76 -0.38 -10.21
N ASP A 234 -31.56 0.95 -10.07
CA ASP A 234 -31.64 1.72 -8.81
C ASP A 234 -30.74 1.17 -7.68
N LYS A 235 -29.55 0.68 -8.04
CA LYS A 235 -28.55 0.10 -7.12
C LYS A 235 -27.74 1.17 -6.38
N THR A 236 -28.42 1.98 -5.56
CA THR A 236 -27.85 3.13 -4.85
C THR A 236 -26.64 2.82 -3.96
N GLU A 237 -26.64 1.68 -3.27
CA GLU A 237 -25.50 1.24 -2.45
C GLU A 237 -24.24 0.99 -3.30
N ASP A 238 -24.40 0.34 -4.45
CA ASP A 238 -23.29 0.05 -5.36
C ASP A 238 -22.78 1.31 -6.06
N LEU A 239 -23.67 2.24 -6.40
CA LEU A 239 -23.30 3.56 -6.92
C LEU A 239 -22.52 4.38 -5.88
N THR A 240 -22.90 4.30 -4.62
CA THR A 240 -22.17 4.94 -3.51
C THR A 240 -20.79 4.33 -3.34
N ARG A 241 -20.67 3.00 -3.43
CA ARG A 241 -19.38 2.29 -3.39
C ARG A 241 -18.49 2.70 -4.56
N MET A 242 -19.05 2.77 -5.77
CA MET A 242 -18.36 3.25 -6.96
C MET A 242 -17.80 4.66 -6.74
N TYR A 243 -18.62 5.58 -6.25
CA TYR A 243 -18.17 6.94 -5.91
C TYR A 243 -17.02 6.94 -4.88
N ASN A 244 -17.15 6.17 -3.79
CA ASN A 244 -16.15 6.12 -2.72
C ASN A 244 -14.80 5.55 -3.18
N LEU A 245 -14.81 4.61 -4.13
CA LEU A 245 -13.59 4.05 -4.72
C LEU A 245 -12.93 5.03 -5.68
N PHE A 246 -13.68 5.62 -6.61
CA PHE A 246 -13.14 6.48 -7.66
C PHE A 246 -12.84 7.92 -7.18
N SER A 247 -13.51 8.42 -6.13
CA SER A 247 -13.23 9.74 -5.55
C SER A 247 -11.84 9.87 -4.94
N LYS A 248 -11.23 8.74 -4.55
CA LYS A 248 -9.88 8.69 -3.99
C LYS A 248 -8.78 8.73 -5.07
N ILE A 249 -9.16 8.64 -6.34
CA ILE A 249 -8.22 8.57 -7.47
C ILE A 249 -8.22 9.93 -8.20
N PRO A 250 -7.05 10.48 -8.53
CA PRO A 250 -6.98 11.70 -9.34
C PRO A 250 -7.72 11.53 -10.67
N LYS A 251 -8.74 12.37 -10.92
CA LYS A 251 -9.63 12.29 -12.09
C LYS A 251 -10.41 10.98 -12.24
N GLY A 252 -10.51 10.17 -11.18
CA GLY A 252 -11.24 8.90 -11.22
C GLY A 252 -12.75 9.06 -11.41
N LEU A 253 -13.32 10.21 -11.02
CA LEU A 253 -14.75 10.49 -11.15
C LEU A 253 -15.16 10.98 -12.54
N ASP A 254 -14.23 11.42 -13.38
CA ASP A 254 -14.51 11.94 -14.73
C ASP A 254 -15.32 10.91 -15.56
N PRO A 255 -14.90 9.64 -15.72
CA PRO A 255 -15.67 8.66 -16.47
C PRO A 255 -17.03 8.35 -15.81
N VAL A 256 -17.09 8.29 -14.48
CA VAL A 256 -18.34 8.01 -13.75
C VAL A 256 -19.36 9.13 -13.98
N SER A 257 -18.91 10.39 -13.90
CA SER A 257 -19.76 11.57 -14.14
C SER A 257 -20.24 11.64 -15.59
N LEU A 258 -19.40 11.27 -16.55
CA LEU A 258 -19.77 11.22 -17.96
C LEU A 258 -20.87 10.19 -18.22
N MET A 259 -20.73 8.98 -17.67
CA MET A 259 -21.75 7.93 -17.81
C MET A 259 -23.05 8.31 -17.13
N PHE A 260 -22.98 8.93 -15.94
CA PHE A 260 -24.16 9.46 -15.25
C PHE A 260 -24.90 10.49 -16.12
N LYS A 261 -24.17 11.48 -16.66
CA LYS A 261 -24.74 12.49 -17.55
C LYS A 261 -25.39 11.88 -18.80
N GLN A 262 -24.73 10.92 -19.43
CA GLN A 262 -25.25 10.22 -20.60
C GLN A 262 -26.52 9.44 -20.28
N HIS A 263 -26.58 8.78 -19.11
CA HIS A 263 -27.76 8.04 -18.65
C HIS A 263 -28.97 8.97 -18.46
N VAL A 264 -28.80 10.05 -17.67
CA VAL A 264 -29.87 11.03 -17.41
C VAL A 264 -30.35 11.67 -18.71
N THR A 265 -29.42 12.00 -19.62
CA THR A 265 -29.77 12.55 -20.94
C THR A 265 -30.60 11.56 -21.76
N THR A 266 -30.24 10.28 -21.74
CA THR A 266 -30.95 9.22 -22.47
C THR A 266 -32.38 9.03 -21.93
N GLU A 267 -32.55 9.00 -20.60
CA GLU A 267 -33.89 8.93 -19.99
C GLU A 267 -34.72 10.18 -20.29
N GLY A 268 -34.11 11.37 -20.26
CA GLY A 268 -34.76 12.62 -20.65
C GLY A 268 -35.23 12.62 -22.11
N ILE A 269 -34.40 12.17 -23.04
CA ILE A 269 -34.77 12.03 -24.47
C ILE A 269 -35.90 11.02 -24.64
N ALA A 270 -35.87 9.89 -23.92
CA ALA A 270 -36.94 8.90 -23.97
C ALA A 270 -38.29 9.48 -23.54
N LEU A 271 -38.31 10.34 -22.51
CA LEU A 271 -39.52 11.05 -22.09
C LEU A 271 -40.02 12.03 -23.16
N VAL A 272 -39.12 12.74 -23.84
CA VAL A 272 -39.47 13.65 -24.94
C VAL A 272 -40.10 12.87 -26.10
N ASN A 273 -39.47 11.79 -26.54
CA ASN A 273 -39.99 10.94 -27.62
C ASN A 273 -41.37 10.35 -27.27
N GLN A 274 -41.55 9.86 -26.03
CA GLN A 274 -42.86 9.38 -25.54
C GLN A 274 -43.93 10.48 -25.59
N ALA A 275 -43.57 11.72 -25.29
CA ALA A 275 -44.50 12.85 -25.34
C ALA A 275 -44.85 13.23 -26.80
N GLU A 276 -43.88 13.21 -27.71
CA GLU A 276 -44.10 13.45 -29.14
C GLU A 276 -45.00 12.37 -29.77
N ASP A 277 -44.73 11.10 -29.51
CA ASP A 277 -45.54 9.98 -29.99
C ASP A 277 -46.98 10.06 -29.49
N ALA A 278 -47.15 10.40 -28.20
CA ALA A 278 -48.46 10.56 -27.59
C ALA A 278 -49.23 11.79 -28.13
N ALA A 279 -48.52 12.86 -28.50
CA ALA A 279 -49.12 14.05 -29.12
C ALA A 279 -49.55 13.76 -30.58
N ASN A 280 -48.77 12.98 -31.32
CA ASN A 280 -49.08 12.59 -32.69
C ASN A 280 -50.30 11.65 -32.76
N SER A 281 -50.39 10.68 -31.86
CA SER A 281 -51.52 9.72 -31.81
C SER A 281 -52.86 10.33 -31.34
N LYS A 282 -52.85 11.47 -30.63
CA LYS A 282 -54.08 12.23 -30.32
C LYS A 282 -54.62 13.07 -31.48
N LYS A 283 -53.84 13.37 -32.52
CA LYS A 283 -54.38 14.02 -33.73
C LYS A 283 -55.36 13.11 -34.48
N GLU A 284 -55.32 11.80 -34.25
CA GLU A 284 -56.20 10.80 -34.89
C GLU A 284 -57.47 10.46 -34.08
N SER A 285 -57.54 10.79 -32.79
CA SER A 285 -58.71 10.50 -31.93
C SER A 285 -59.16 11.73 -31.11
N ARG A 286 -60.20 12.42 -31.58
CA ARG A 286 -60.84 13.50 -30.83
C ARG A 286 -61.78 12.93 -29.75
N SER A 287 -61.30 12.73 -28.52
CA SER A 287 -62.16 12.84 -27.33
C SER A 287 -61.41 13.00 -25.99
N ALA A 288 -61.87 14.03 -25.25
CA ALA A 288 -62.09 14.18 -23.81
C ALA A 288 -61.01 13.91 -22.72
N SER A 289 -60.73 14.99 -21.96
CA SER A 289 -60.70 15.12 -20.49
C SER A 289 -59.85 14.16 -19.64
N GLY A 290 -58.54 14.15 -19.86
CA GLY A 290 -57.54 13.86 -18.83
C GLY A 290 -56.60 15.06 -18.66
N ALA A 291 -55.76 15.08 -17.61
CA ALA A 291 -54.68 16.06 -17.46
C ALA A 291 -53.99 16.31 -18.81
N SER A 292 -53.68 17.57 -19.15
CA SER A 292 -53.08 17.85 -20.46
C SER A 292 -51.81 16.99 -20.61
N GLN A 293 -51.56 16.44 -21.80
CA GLN A 293 -50.35 15.63 -22.01
C GLN A 293 -49.08 16.41 -21.63
N GLU A 294 -49.12 17.73 -21.75
CA GLU A 294 -48.10 18.66 -21.25
C GLU A 294 -47.93 18.56 -19.73
N GLN A 295 -49.01 18.55 -18.94
CA GLN A 295 -48.94 18.36 -17.49
C GLN A 295 -48.35 17.00 -17.11
N VAL A 296 -48.71 15.93 -17.84
CA VAL A 296 -48.15 14.59 -17.63
C VAL A 296 -46.66 14.55 -17.96
N PHE A 297 -46.25 15.17 -19.06
CA PHE A 297 -44.85 15.29 -19.46
C PHE A 297 -44.04 16.10 -18.44
N ILE A 298 -44.51 17.30 -18.06
CA ILE A 298 -43.85 18.16 -17.07
C ILE A 298 -43.67 17.41 -15.74
N LYS A 299 -44.70 16.70 -15.28
CA LYS A 299 -44.61 15.90 -14.06
C LYS A 299 -43.52 14.82 -14.17
N LYS A 300 -43.48 14.06 -15.27
CA LYS A 300 -42.44 13.03 -15.48
C LYS A 300 -41.03 13.63 -15.51
N VAL A 301 -40.85 14.82 -16.08
CA VAL A 301 -39.55 15.51 -16.12
C VAL A 301 -39.14 15.97 -14.71
N ILE A 302 -40.08 16.50 -13.92
CA ILE A 302 -39.82 16.88 -12.52
C ILE A 302 -39.44 15.64 -11.70
N ASP A 303 -40.21 14.55 -11.81
CA ASP A 303 -39.95 13.30 -11.10
C ASP A 303 -38.56 12.73 -11.47
N LEU A 304 -38.17 12.79 -12.75
CA LEU A 304 -36.84 12.38 -13.22
C LEU A 304 -35.72 13.24 -12.61
N HIS A 305 -35.90 14.56 -12.62
CA HIS A 305 -34.94 15.49 -12.03
C HIS A 305 -34.81 15.29 -10.52
N GLU A 306 -35.92 15.15 -9.79
CA GLU A 306 -35.92 14.89 -8.35
C GLU A 306 -35.22 13.57 -8.01
N LYS A 307 -35.48 12.50 -8.78
CA LYS A 307 -34.81 11.20 -8.63
C LYS A 307 -33.29 11.34 -8.76
N TYR A 308 -32.79 11.95 -9.82
CA TYR A 308 -31.35 12.06 -10.04
C TYR A 308 -30.67 13.09 -9.14
N MET A 309 -31.36 14.17 -8.76
CA MET A 309 -30.88 15.09 -7.74
C MET A 309 -30.73 14.39 -6.39
N LEU A 310 -31.64 13.47 -6.03
CA LEU A 310 -31.48 12.62 -4.86
C LEU A 310 -30.20 11.78 -4.98
N TYR A 311 -29.91 11.18 -6.13
CA TYR A 311 -28.68 10.40 -6.34
C TYR A 311 -27.42 11.25 -6.22
N VAL A 312 -27.43 12.48 -6.74
CA VAL A 312 -26.32 13.42 -6.56
C VAL A 312 -26.04 13.66 -5.08
N ILE A 313 -27.09 13.85 -4.28
CA ILE A 313 -26.96 14.11 -2.85
C ILE A 313 -26.53 12.85 -2.07
N THR A 314 -27.22 11.72 -2.31
CA THR A 314 -27.07 10.51 -1.49
C THR A 314 -25.94 9.59 -1.95
N CYS A 315 -25.83 9.32 -3.26
CA CYS A 315 -24.84 8.39 -3.81
C CYS A 315 -23.51 9.09 -4.09
N TYR A 316 -23.55 10.36 -4.53
CA TYR A 316 -22.36 11.11 -4.97
C TYR A 316 -21.96 12.23 -4.01
N SER A 317 -22.51 12.26 -2.79
CA SER A 317 -22.15 13.20 -1.71
C SER A 317 -22.21 14.69 -2.12
N GLY A 318 -23.11 15.06 -3.03
CA GLY A 318 -23.24 16.43 -3.55
C GLY A 318 -22.04 16.90 -4.38
N HIS A 319 -21.26 15.97 -4.96
CA HIS A 319 -20.04 16.31 -5.68
C HIS A 319 -20.33 17.12 -6.95
N THR A 320 -19.62 18.25 -7.11
CA THR A 320 -19.90 19.25 -8.16
C THR A 320 -19.87 18.72 -9.59
N LEU A 321 -19.10 17.66 -9.88
CA LEU A 321 -19.07 17.03 -11.21
C LEU A 321 -20.43 16.44 -11.61
N PHE A 322 -21.20 15.93 -10.66
CA PHE A 322 -22.51 15.32 -10.92
C PHE A 322 -23.66 16.34 -10.96
N HIS A 323 -23.38 17.60 -10.57
CA HIS A 323 -24.30 18.72 -10.72
C HIS A 323 -24.23 19.40 -12.11
N LYS A 324 -23.21 19.12 -12.92
CA LYS A 324 -22.93 19.76 -14.22
C LYS A 324 -23.43 18.94 -15.42
#